data_AF-A0AAP3H321-F1
#
_entry.id   AF-A0AAP3H321-F1
#
_cell.length_a   1.000
_cell.length_b   1.000
_cell.length_c   1.000
_cell.angle_alpha   90.00
_cell.angle_beta   90.00
_cell.angle_gamma   90.00
#
_symmetry.space_group_name_H-M   'P 1'
#
loop_
_entity.id
_entity.type
_entity.pdbx_description
1 polymer ?
#
loop_
_entity_poly.entity_id
_entity_poly.type
_entity_poly.pdbx_seq_one_letter_code
_entity_poly.pdbx_strand_id
1 'polypeptide(L)' 'MSTFLLTFGLFLIVMVGMAFGVMFSGRTIKGSCGGLNAIADADKCLICKKDIDPDSPLRERLACPRARKMIEDMEREQS' A
#
# COMPACT_ATOMS: atom_id res chain seq x y z
N MET A 1 18.09 5.88 38.72
CA MET A 1 16.62 6.11 38.68
C MET A 1 16.26 7.34 37.85
N SER A 2 16.84 8.53 38.12
CA SER A 2 16.60 9.74 37.32
C SER A 2 16.85 9.55 35.80
N THR A 3 17.98 8.95 35.44
CA THR A 3 18.31 8.63 34.04
C THR A 3 17.30 7.71 33.37
N PHE A 4 16.75 6.74 34.09
CA PHE A 4 15.77 5.78 33.58
C PHE A 4 14.42 6.44 33.29
N LEU A 5 13.94 7.32 34.17
CA LEU A 5 12.71 8.07 33.95
C LEU A 5 12.83 9.03 32.76
N LEU A 6 14.00 9.67 32.62
CA LEU A 6 14.26 10.61 31.53
C LEU A 6 14.32 9.90 30.18
N THR A 7 15.03 8.77 30.07
CA THR A 7 15.08 7.99 28.82
C THR A 7 13.74 7.38 28.46
N PHE A 8 12.98 6.87 29.44
CA PHE A 8 11.64 6.32 29.20
C PHE A 8 10.66 7.39 28.71
N GLY A 9 10.66 8.57 29.33
CA GLY A 9 9.84 9.70 28.89
C GLY A 9 10.19 10.17 27.48
N LEU A 10 11.48 10.27 27.16
CA LEU A 10 11.95 10.64 25.82
C LEU A 10 11.46 9.63 24.77
N PHE A 11 11.58 8.33 25.04
CA PHE A 11 11.15 7.28 24.13
C PHE A 11 9.64 7.33 23.85
N LEU A 12 8.83 7.58 24.88
CA LEU A 12 7.40 7.76 24.72
C LEU A 12 7.05 8.95 23.83
N ILE A 13 7.71 10.09 24.04
CA ILE A 13 7.49 11.29 23.22
C ILE A 13 7.81 11.01 21.75
N VAL A 14 8.93 10.33 21.47
CA VAL A 14 9.32 9.96 20.10
C VAL A 14 8.30 9.02 19.45
N MET A 15 7.87 7.97 20.16
CA MET A 15 6.86 7.03 19.66
C MET A 15 5.53 7.72 19.35
N VAL A 16 5.07 8.59 20.25
CA VAL A 16 3.85 9.38 20.07
C VAL A 16 4.00 10.32 18.86
N GLY A 17 5.14 10.99 18.72
CA GLY A 17 5.44 11.84 17.56
C GLY A 17 5.42 11.07 16.23
N MET A 18 5.99 9.87 16.19
CA MET A 18 5.94 9.00 15.01
C MET A 18 4.51 8.58 14.67
N ALA A 19 3.72 8.18 15.67
CA ALA A 19 2.33 7.78 15.48
C ALA A 19 1.47 8.93 14.95
N PHE A 20 1.58 10.13 15.55
CA PHE A 20 0.90 11.33 15.05
C PHE A 20 1.33 11.68 13.63
N GLY A 21 2.61 11.56 13.29
CA GLY A 21 3.10 11.77 11.93
C GLY A 21 2.46 10.84 10.90
N VAL A 22 2.28 9.56 11.22
CA VAL A 22 1.60 8.60 10.34
C VAL A 22 0.11 8.89 10.23
N MET A 23 -0.55 9.26 11.34
CA MET A 23 -1.98 9.58 11.35
C MET A 23 -2.29 10.84 10.52
N PHE A 24 -1.42 11.85 10.58
CA PHE A 24 -1.56 13.08 9.80
C PHE A 24 -1.16 12.92 8.33
N SER A 25 -0.46 11.84 7.97
CA SER A 25 -0.09 11.56 6.59
C SER A 25 -1.33 11.43 5.69
N GLY A 26 -2.50 11.07 6.25
CA GLY A 26 -3.76 10.93 5.51
C GLY A 26 -3.70 9.90 4.38
N ARG A 27 -2.57 9.22 4.23
CA ARG A 27 -2.36 8.17 3.25
C ARG A 27 -2.96 6.91 3.85
N THR A 28 -3.99 6.39 3.18
CA THR A 28 -4.41 5.00 3.34
C THR A 28 -3.16 4.14 3.29
N ILE A 29 -2.93 3.31 4.32
CA ILE A 29 -1.81 2.35 4.32
C ILE A 29 -1.94 1.55 3.03
N LYS A 30 -1.05 1.82 2.07
CA LYS A 30 -1.00 1.10 0.79
C LYS A 30 -0.47 -0.30 1.09
N GLY A 31 -1.30 -1.17 1.67
CA GLY A 31 -0.84 -2.48 2.10
C GLY A 31 -1.85 -3.33 2.87
N SER A 32 -2.50 -4.24 2.15
CA SER A 32 -2.66 -5.65 2.60
C SER A 32 -2.58 -6.59 1.39
N CYS A 33 -3.14 -6.16 0.24
CA CYS A 33 -3.04 -6.86 -1.06
C CYS A 33 -2.16 -6.17 -2.10
N GLY A 34 -1.43 -5.10 -1.73
CA GLY A 34 -0.15 -4.63 -2.28
C GLY A 34 0.15 -4.61 -3.79
N GLY A 35 -0.80 -4.83 -4.69
CA GLY A 35 -0.52 -5.05 -6.11
C GLY A 35 -1.41 -6.10 -6.79
N LEU A 36 -2.19 -6.88 -6.04
CA LEU A 36 -3.21 -7.80 -6.59
C LEU A 36 -4.44 -7.09 -7.16
N ASN A 37 -4.60 -5.80 -6.85
CA ASN A 37 -5.51 -4.89 -7.56
C ASN A 37 -5.06 -4.63 -9.03
N ALA A 38 -3.96 -5.26 -9.47
CA ALA A 38 -3.51 -5.22 -10.87
C ALA A 38 -4.09 -6.33 -11.75
N ILE A 39 -4.89 -7.24 -11.18
CA ILE A 39 -5.53 -8.33 -11.92
C ILE A 39 -6.90 -7.83 -12.39
N ALA A 40 -7.04 -7.60 -13.69
CA ALA A 40 -8.16 -6.87 -14.31
C ALA A 40 -9.56 -7.51 -14.14
N ASP A 41 -9.66 -8.73 -13.59
CA ASP A 41 -10.90 -9.52 -13.51
C ASP A 41 -11.29 -9.96 -12.08
N ALA A 42 -10.65 -9.41 -11.04
CA ALA A 42 -10.93 -9.79 -9.66
C ALA A 42 -11.66 -8.67 -8.88
N ASP A 43 -12.98 -8.80 -8.69
CA ASP A 43 -13.79 -7.90 -7.86
C ASP A 43 -13.40 -7.93 -6.37
N LYS A 44 -12.73 -9.00 -5.94
CA LYS A 44 -12.28 -9.23 -4.55
C LYS A 44 -10.82 -9.66 -4.53
N CYS A 45 -10.06 -9.17 -3.55
CA CYS A 45 -8.69 -9.65 -3.36
C CYS A 45 -8.69 -11.15 -2.96
N LEU A 46 -7.95 -11.98 -3.69
CA LEU A 46 -7.89 -13.44 -3.43
C LEU A 46 -7.31 -13.80 -2.04
N ILE A 47 -6.49 -12.92 -1.46
CA ILE A 47 -5.77 -13.16 -0.21
C ILE A 47 -6.65 -12.79 1.00
N CYS A 48 -7.31 -11.63 0.97
CA CYS A 48 -8.09 -11.13 2.11
C CYS A 48 -9.60 -11.08 1.87
N LYS A 49 -10.07 -11.52 0.68
CA LYS A 49 -11.48 -11.57 0.23
C LYS A 49 -12.24 -10.23 0.35
N LYS A 50 -11.52 -9.14 0.55
CA LYS A 50 -12.07 -7.79 0.67
C LYS A 50 -12.27 -7.20 -0.72
N ASP A 51 -13.31 -6.40 -0.87
CA ASP A 51 -13.62 -5.69 -2.12
C ASP A 51 -12.47 -4.75 -2.49
N ILE A 52 -12.19 -4.73 -3.79
CA ILE A 52 -11.13 -3.93 -4.38
C ILE A 52 -11.61 -2.48 -4.53
N ASP A 53 -10.84 -1.51 -4.04
CA ASP A 53 -11.20 -0.09 -4.06
C ASP A 53 -10.99 0.53 -5.45
N PRO A 54 -12.07 0.94 -6.16
CA PRO A 54 -12.02 1.42 -7.54
C PRO A 54 -11.48 2.84 -7.68
N ASP A 55 -11.42 3.61 -6.58
CA ASP A 55 -10.90 4.99 -6.52
C ASP A 55 -9.44 5.03 -6.01
N SER A 56 -8.83 3.85 -5.82
CA SER A 56 -7.45 3.80 -5.36
C SER A 56 -6.49 4.39 -6.41
N PRO A 57 -5.50 5.21 -6.00
CA PRO A 57 -4.50 5.82 -6.88
C PRO A 57 -3.54 4.79 -7.52
N LEU A 58 -3.81 3.50 -7.35
CA LEU A 58 -3.13 2.39 -7.99
C LEU A 58 -3.71 2.08 -9.39
N ARG A 59 -4.99 2.40 -9.65
CA ARG A 59 -5.61 2.25 -10.98
C ARG A 59 -4.91 3.11 -12.04
N GLU A 60 -4.54 4.34 -11.69
CA GLU A 60 -3.74 5.22 -12.55
C GLU A 60 -2.31 4.71 -12.74
N ARG A 61 -1.79 3.90 -11.80
CA ARG A 61 -0.48 3.25 -11.92
C ARG A 61 -0.54 1.93 -12.70
N LEU A 62 -1.71 1.31 -12.85
CA LEU A 62 -1.95 0.21 -13.79
C LEU A 62 -1.81 0.68 -15.25
N ALA A 63 -2.19 1.93 -15.52
CA ALA A 63 -1.96 2.57 -16.82
C ALA A 63 -0.47 2.92 -17.07
N CYS A 64 0.46 2.44 -16.24
CA CYS A 64 1.89 2.58 -16.49
C CYS A 64 2.22 1.89 -17.83
N PRO A 65 2.98 2.55 -18.74
CA PRO A 65 3.34 1.99 -20.04
C PRO A 65 4.06 0.62 -19.98
N ARG A 66 4.57 0.23 -18.80
CA ARG A 66 5.15 -1.10 -18.55
C ARG A 66 4.11 -2.23 -18.54
N ALA A 67 2.92 -2.00 -17.97
CA ALA A 67 1.86 -3.02 -17.93
C ALA A 67 1.29 -3.29 -19.33
N ARG A 68 1.13 -2.22 -20.14
CA ARG A 68 0.70 -2.35 -21.53
C ARG A 68 1.66 -3.20 -22.37
N LYS A 69 2.98 -3.00 -22.21
CA LYS A 69 3.99 -3.83 -22.89
C LYS A 69 3.89 -5.31 -22.53
N MET A 70 3.69 -5.63 -21.25
CA MET A 70 3.54 -7.01 -20.81
C MET A 70 2.31 -7.69 -21.43
N ILE A 71 1.17 -6.99 -21.52
CA ILE A 71 -0.03 -7.52 -22.18
C ILE A 71 0.23 -7.74 -23.67
N GLU A 72 0.86 -6.78 -24.35
CA GLU A 72 1.23 -6.88 -25.77
C GLU A 72 2.19 -8.05 -26.05
N ASP A 73 3.11 -8.32 -25.12
CA ASP A 73 4.05 -9.44 -25.22
C ASP A 73 3.35 -10.79 -24.96
N MET A 74 2.41 -10.84 -24.01
CA MET A 74 1.58 -12.03 -23.79
C MET A 74 0.63 -12.31 -24.98
N GLU A 75 0.07 -11.27 -25.61
CA GLU A 75 -0.72 -11.41 -26.83
C GLU A 75 0.15 -11.91 -28.01
N ARG A 76 1.42 -11.47 -28.10
CA ARG A 76 2.39 -11.99 -29.07
C ARG A 76 2.83 -13.43 -28.81
N GLU A 77 2.89 -13.86 -27.54
CA GLU A 77 3.20 -15.25 -27.19
C GLU A 77 2.00 -16.18 -27.39
N GLN A 78 0.76 -15.66 -27.42
CA GLN A 78 -0.45 -16.43 -27.72
C GLN A 78 -0.76 -16.57 -29.23
N SER A 79 -0.08 -15.82 -30.11
CA SER A 79 -0.20 -15.91 -31.58
C SER A 79 0.86 -16.83 -32.18
#